data_AF-A0A559NNB8-F1
#
_entry.id   AF-A0A559NNB8-F1
#
_cell.length_a   1.000
_cell.length_b   1.000
_cell.length_c   1.000
_cell.angle_alpha   90.00
_cell.angle_beta   90.00
_cell.angle_gamma   90.00
#
_symmetry.space_group_name_H-M   'P 1'
#
loop_
_entity.id
_entity.type
_entity.pdbx_description
1 polymer ?
#
loop_
_entity_poly.entity_id
_entity_poly.type
_entity_poly.pdbx_seq_one_letter_code
_entity_poly.pdbx_strand_id
1 'polypeptide(L)'
;MKLKLYIVMVLLLSTHALISQNLYADAYEDITLSDGLDIRVHKKWGLTNDDNQYYYLPVNLQFSTTKDKEPEFSFLEYKEGEITAGAIMHFLISWGLTKNQLNEAQESLVAIKGEDARLMGAVIPAVVDGDNGFTIEGKSQLVQILKGTRASVGTTPTMSNTKIATSFQFNEEEAKILADALKDNGDDLKNVSISMRYILNFRKNETGMRCRREHTLTKNLYELLNQIL
;
A
#
# COMPACT_ATOMS: atom_id res chain seq x y z
N MET A 1 -11.33 -32.91 -35.16
CA MET A 1 -11.95 -32.75 -33.82
C MET A 1 -11.01 -33.11 -32.67
N LYS A 2 -10.24 -34.22 -32.75
CA LYS A 2 -9.32 -34.68 -31.68
C LYS A 2 -8.17 -33.70 -31.32
N LEU A 3 -7.66 -32.93 -32.29
CA LEU A 3 -6.57 -31.96 -32.06
C LEU A 3 -6.99 -30.74 -31.22
N LYS A 4 -8.22 -30.24 -31.41
CA LYS A 4 -8.76 -29.11 -30.63
C LYS A 4 -9.01 -29.49 -29.16
N LEU A 5 -9.40 -30.74 -28.90
CA LEU A 5 -9.61 -31.27 -27.55
C LEU A 5 -8.27 -31.42 -26.79
N TYR A 6 -7.19 -31.78 -27.49
CA TYR A 6 -5.87 -31.93 -26.90
C TYR A 6 -5.27 -30.58 -26.47
N ILE A 7 -5.44 -29.53 -27.28
CA ILE A 7 -4.96 -28.17 -26.96
C ILE A 7 -5.68 -27.61 -25.72
N VAL A 8 -7.00 -27.80 -25.61
CA VAL A 8 -7.78 -27.37 -24.43
C VAL A 8 -7.35 -28.13 -23.17
N MET A 9 -7.05 -29.42 -23.29
CA MET A 9 -6.61 -30.24 -22.15
C MET A 9 -5.19 -29.88 -21.66
N VAL A 10 -4.28 -29.52 -22.56
CA VAL A 10 -2.92 -29.02 -22.20
C VAL A 10 -3.00 -27.65 -21.52
N LEU A 11 -3.89 -26.75 -21.98
CA LEU A 11 -4.11 -25.43 -21.36
C LEU A 11 -4.76 -25.52 -19.96
N LEU A 12 -5.57 -26.55 -19.70
CA LEU A 12 -6.17 -26.82 -18.38
C LEU A 12 -5.19 -27.46 -17.39
N LEU A 13 -4.18 -28.19 -17.87
CA LEU A 13 -3.14 -28.80 -17.04
C LEU A 13 -1.99 -27.85 -16.69
N SER A 14 -1.89 -26.70 -17.36
CA SER A 14 -1.01 -25.59 -16.99
C SER A 14 -1.67 -24.63 -16.00
N THR A 15 -2.48 -25.14 -15.07
CA THR A 15 -2.80 -24.41 -13.84
C THR A 15 -1.54 -24.38 -13.00
N HIS A 16 -0.65 -23.45 -13.34
CA HIS A 16 0.53 -23.14 -12.57
C HIS A 16 0.04 -22.96 -11.14
N ALA A 17 0.50 -23.82 -10.24
CA ALA A 17 0.37 -23.58 -8.82
C ALA A 17 0.89 -22.16 -8.62
N LEU A 18 -0.01 -21.22 -8.30
CA LEU A 18 0.37 -19.87 -7.93
C LEU A 18 1.27 -20.06 -6.71
N ILE A 19 2.59 -20.04 -6.93
CA ILE A 19 3.56 -20.13 -5.85
C ILE A 19 3.41 -18.82 -5.11
N SER A 20 2.55 -18.83 -4.10
CA SER A 20 2.47 -17.76 -3.12
C SER A 20 3.89 -17.53 -2.61
N GLN A 21 4.35 -16.28 -2.67
CA GLN A 21 5.66 -15.91 -2.16
C GLN A 21 5.68 -16.23 -0.67
N ASN A 22 6.49 -17.21 -0.28
CA ASN A 22 6.71 -17.55 1.12
C ASN A 22 8.03 -16.89 1.54
N LEU A 23 8.04 -16.25 2.69
CA LEU A 23 9.21 -15.58 3.24
C LEU A 23 9.70 -16.32 4.49
N TYR A 24 11.01 -16.32 4.75
CA TYR A 24 11.51 -16.75 6.06
C TYR A 24 11.08 -15.74 7.12
N ALA A 25 10.45 -16.24 8.18
CA ALA A 25 9.91 -15.41 9.26
C ALA A 25 10.98 -14.62 10.02
N ASP A 26 12.17 -15.23 10.14
CA ASP A 26 13.24 -14.79 11.05
C ASP A 26 14.54 -14.45 10.29
N ALA A 27 14.57 -14.58 8.96
CA ALA A 27 15.69 -14.15 8.12
C ALA A 27 15.30 -12.87 7.36
N TYR A 28 15.63 -11.73 7.96
CA TYR A 28 15.34 -10.41 7.43
C TYR A 28 16.48 -9.44 7.72
N GLU A 29 16.51 -8.34 6.98
CA GLU A 29 17.34 -7.18 7.25
C GLU A 29 16.47 -5.93 7.28
N ASP A 30 16.81 -5.02 8.18
CA ASP A 30 16.25 -3.69 8.23
C ASP A 30 17.26 -2.72 7.58
N ILE A 31 16.80 -1.94 6.61
CA ILE A 31 17.61 -1.02 5.82
C ILE A 31 16.97 0.37 5.94
N THR A 32 17.75 1.37 6.33
CA THR A 32 17.33 2.78 6.32
C THR A 32 17.89 3.43 5.05
N LEU A 33 17.02 3.98 4.22
CA LEU A 33 17.39 4.70 3.02
C LEU A 33 17.82 6.15 3.34
N SER A 34 18.46 6.80 2.38
CA SER A 34 19.00 8.16 2.48
C SER A 34 17.94 9.24 2.75
N ASP A 35 16.70 8.99 2.37
CA ASP A 35 15.54 9.84 2.68
C ASP A 35 14.92 9.55 4.06
N GLY A 36 15.53 8.66 4.84
CA GLY A 36 15.07 8.26 6.17
C GLY A 36 13.98 7.19 6.15
N LEU A 37 13.62 6.63 4.99
CA LEU A 37 12.65 5.55 4.91
C LEU A 37 13.26 4.24 5.43
N ASP A 38 12.68 3.69 6.48
CA ASP A 38 13.01 2.35 6.97
C ASP A 38 12.25 1.28 6.18
N ILE A 39 12.98 0.30 5.64
CA ILE A 39 12.44 -0.85 4.93
C ILE A 39 12.90 -2.15 5.57
N ARG A 40 11.99 -3.13 5.62
CA ARG A 40 12.32 -4.50 6.03
C ARG A 40 12.31 -5.41 4.81
N VAL A 41 13.40 -6.13 4.59
CA VAL A 41 13.54 -7.13 3.52
C VAL A 41 13.65 -8.52 4.11
N HIS A 42 12.86 -9.46 3.62
CA HIS A 42 12.89 -10.85 4.05
C HIS A 42 13.49 -11.75 2.99
N LYS A 43 14.30 -12.73 3.40
CA LYS A 43 14.77 -13.78 2.50
C LYS A 43 13.59 -14.61 2.00
N LYS A 44 13.56 -14.89 0.70
CA LYS A 44 12.63 -15.82 0.08
C LYS A 44 12.80 -17.21 0.70
N TRP A 45 11.69 -17.85 1.03
CA TRP A 45 11.72 -19.25 1.45
C TRP A 45 11.93 -20.17 0.25
N GLY A 46 12.87 -21.10 0.36
CA GLY A 46 13.20 -22.08 -0.67
C GLY A 46 13.80 -23.34 -0.05
N LEU A 47 13.79 -24.44 -0.82
CA LEU A 47 14.43 -25.70 -0.40
C LEU A 47 15.94 -25.71 -0.68
N THR A 48 16.41 -24.81 -1.55
CA THR A 48 17.81 -24.62 -1.89
C THR A 48 18.31 -23.34 -1.22
N ASN A 49 19.38 -23.43 -0.44
CA ASN A 49 19.97 -22.30 0.26
C ASN A 49 20.64 -21.27 -0.68
N ASP A 50 20.82 -21.61 -1.95
CA ASP A 50 21.52 -20.83 -2.97
C ASP A 50 20.73 -19.63 -3.51
N ASP A 51 19.42 -19.54 -3.26
CA ASP A 51 18.64 -18.37 -3.69
C ASP A 51 18.80 -17.24 -2.66
N ASN A 52 19.81 -16.38 -2.83
CA ASN A 52 19.99 -15.12 -2.07
C ASN A 52 19.00 -14.03 -2.53
N GLN A 53 17.73 -14.42 -2.65
CA GLN A 53 16.62 -13.57 -3.08
C GLN A 53 15.89 -13.01 -1.87
N TYR A 54 15.61 -11.71 -1.89
CA TYR A 54 14.93 -10.98 -0.82
C TYR A 54 13.74 -10.20 -1.38
N TYR A 55 12.70 -10.02 -0.57
CA TYR A 55 11.54 -9.21 -0.89
C TYR A 55 11.30 -8.19 0.21
N TYR A 56 10.99 -6.95 -0.15
CA TYR A 56 10.59 -5.94 0.83
C TYR A 56 9.09 -6.05 1.16
N LEU A 57 8.73 -5.75 2.41
CA LEU A 57 7.32 -5.71 2.84
C LEU A 57 6.64 -4.44 2.32
N PRO A 58 5.29 -4.39 2.23
CA PRO A 58 4.61 -3.13 1.93
C PRO A 58 5.14 -2.01 2.83
N VAL A 59 5.44 -0.86 2.23
CA VAL A 59 6.10 0.30 2.86
C VAL A 59 5.73 1.57 2.09
N ASN A 60 5.99 2.74 2.67
CA ASN A 60 5.86 4.05 2.01
C ASN A 60 4.47 4.28 1.39
N LEU A 61 3.44 4.36 2.24
CA LEU A 61 2.11 4.78 1.82
C LEU A 61 2.13 6.29 1.47
N GLN A 62 1.69 6.63 0.27
CA GLN A 62 1.75 7.99 -0.28
C GLN A 62 0.56 8.28 -1.20
N PHE A 63 0.25 9.56 -1.41
CA PHE A 63 -0.60 9.92 -2.55
C PHE A 63 0.13 9.54 -3.85
N SER A 64 -0.63 8.99 -4.78
CA SER A 64 -0.14 8.79 -6.14
C SER A 64 0.10 10.16 -6.77
N THR A 65 1.03 10.27 -7.70
CA THR A 65 1.30 11.53 -8.40
C THR A 65 0.92 11.45 -9.88
N THR A 66 0.61 12.62 -10.45
CA THR A 66 0.49 12.82 -11.89
C THR A 66 1.86 12.75 -12.57
N LYS A 67 1.89 12.90 -13.90
CA LYS A 67 3.15 13.02 -14.65
C LYS A 67 3.96 14.26 -14.25
N ASP A 68 3.28 15.30 -13.77
CA ASP A 68 3.86 16.57 -13.35
C ASP A 68 4.27 16.56 -11.86
N LYS A 69 4.24 15.38 -11.22
CA LYS A 69 4.57 15.15 -9.80
C LYS A 69 3.60 15.79 -8.79
N GLU A 70 2.47 16.29 -9.25
CA GLU A 70 1.40 16.76 -8.37
C GLU A 70 0.66 15.57 -7.73
N PRO A 71 0.28 15.63 -6.45
CA PRO A 71 -0.52 14.59 -5.82
C PRO A 71 -1.88 14.45 -6.52
N GLU A 72 -2.32 13.22 -6.74
CA GLU A 72 -3.65 12.88 -7.23
C GLU A 72 -4.65 12.94 -6.08
N PHE A 73 -4.85 14.16 -5.58
CA PHE A 73 -5.78 14.53 -4.55
C PHE A 73 -6.64 15.69 -5.07
N SER A 74 -7.93 15.66 -4.78
CA SER A 74 -8.86 16.73 -5.12
C SER A 74 -9.90 16.90 -4.02
N PHE A 75 -10.18 18.15 -3.71
CA PHE A 75 -11.29 18.56 -2.87
C PHE A 75 -12.07 19.64 -3.63
N LEU A 76 -13.31 19.34 -3.99
CA LEU A 76 -14.16 20.21 -4.80
C LEU A 76 -15.44 20.53 -4.04
N GLU A 77 -15.58 21.79 -3.63
CA GLU A 77 -16.84 22.31 -3.11
C GLU A 77 -17.80 22.64 -4.25
N TYR A 78 -19.07 22.28 -4.10
CA TYR A 78 -20.14 22.76 -4.96
C TYR A 78 -20.98 23.79 -4.21
N LYS A 79 -21.34 24.86 -4.91
CA LYS A 79 -22.03 26.02 -4.32
C LYS A 79 -23.38 26.25 -4.96
N GLU A 80 -24.35 26.66 -4.16
CA GLU A 80 -25.62 27.23 -4.60
C GLU A 80 -25.59 28.74 -4.31
N GLY A 81 -25.23 29.52 -5.33
CA GLY A 81 -24.89 30.94 -5.14
C GLY A 81 -23.59 31.10 -4.35
N GLU A 82 -23.63 31.85 -3.26
CA GLU A 82 -22.47 32.09 -2.37
C GLU A 82 -22.33 31.04 -1.26
N ILE A 83 -23.27 30.09 -1.15
CA ILE A 83 -23.34 29.11 -0.07
C ILE A 83 -22.75 27.78 -0.55
N THR A 84 -21.79 27.22 0.22
CA THR A 84 -21.33 25.84 0.02
C THR A 84 -22.48 24.88 0.28
N ALA A 85 -22.91 24.13 -0.73
CA ALA A 85 -23.97 23.12 -0.62
C ALA A 85 -23.41 21.72 -0.29
N GLY A 86 -22.10 21.53 -0.45
CA GLY A 86 -21.37 20.33 -0.06
C GLY A 86 -20.06 20.21 -0.82
N ALA A 87 -19.44 19.03 -0.76
CA ALA A 87 -18.17 18.80 -1.43
C ALA A 87 -17.96 17.35 -1.85
N ILE A 88 -17.01 17.15 -2.76
CA ILE A 88 -16.45 15.84 -3.11
C ILE A 88 -14.95 15.86 -2.82
N MET A 89 -14.47 14.88 -2.06
CA MET A 89 -13.04 14.61 -1.93
C MET A 89 -12.74 13.30 -2.66
N HIS A 90 -11.70 13.32 -3.49
CA HIS A 90 -11.22 12.14 -4.19
C HIS A 90 -9.71 12.12 -4.19
N PHE A 91 -9.12 10.96 -3.90
CA PHE A 91 -7.69 10.77 -4.00
C PHE A 91 -7.31 9.37 -4.46
N LEU A 92 -6.13 9.29 -5.07
CA LEU A 92 -5.46 8.04 -5.41
C LEU A 92 -4.27 7.85 -4.47
N ILE A 93 -4.22 6.72 -3.78
CA ILE A 93 -3.08 6.35 -2.92
C ILE A 93 -2.39 5.11 -3.47
N SER A 94 -1.09 5.02 -3.19
CA SER A 94 -0.25 3.90 -3.56
C SER A 94 0.77 3.62 -2.46
N TRP A 95 1.43 2.47 -2.52
CA TRP A 95 2.51 2.13 -1.61
C TRP A 95 3.70 1.55 -2.37
N GLY A 96 4.87 1.65 -1.78
CA GLY A 96 6.09 0.99 -2.22
C GLY A 96 7.20 1.96 -2.54
N LEU A 97 8.28 1.39 -3.06
CA LEU A 97 9.50 2.14 -3.32
C LEU A 97 9.47 2.76 -4.72
N THR A 98 9.99 3.98 -4.80
CA THR A 98 10.40 4.58 -6.06
C THR A 98 11.57 3.80 -6.67
N LYS A 99 11.86 4.04 -7.95
CA LYS A 99 13.00 3.39 -8.62
C LYS A 99 14.33 3.70 -7.93
N ASN A 100 14.52 4.93 -7.45
CA ASN A 100 15.75 5.34 -6.77
C ASN A 100 15.89 4.63 -5.42
N GLN A 101 14.82 4.63 -4.62
CA GLN A 101 14.78 3.89 -3.35
C GLN A 101 15.00 2.39 -3.55
N LEU A 102 14.47 1.80 -4.62
CA LEU A 102 14.68 0.38 -4.93
C LEU A 102 16.14 0.07 -5.27
N ASN A 103 16.82 0.94 -6.03
CA ASN A 103 18.24 0.78 -6.34
C ASN A 103 19.10 0.93 -5.08
N GLU A 104 18.81 1.95 -4.27
CA GLU A 104 19.51 2.18 -2.99
C GLU A 104 19.33 1.00 -2.02
N ALA A 105 18.11 0.46 -1.93
CA ALA A 105 17.81 -0.73 -1.14
C ALA A 105 18.61 -1.95 -1.63
N GLN A 106 18.76 -2.12 -2.95
CA GLN A 106 19.55 -3.19 -3.53
C GLN A 106 21.05 -3.04 -3.25
N GLU A 107 21.60 -1.83 -3.35
CA GLU A 107 23.00 -1.54 -3.02
C GLU A 107 23.28 -1.82 -1.54
N SER A 108 22.40 -1.35 -0.66
CA SER A 108 22.47 -1.59 0.78
C SER A 108 22.40 -3.08 1.12
N LEU A 109 21.48 -3.82 0.47
CA LEU A 109 21.36 -5.27 0.66
C LEU A 109 22.64 -6.00 0.23
N VAL A 110 23.27 -5.62 -0.89
CA VAL A 110 24.54 -6.21 -1.34
C VAL A 110 25.67 -5.92 -0.36
N ALA A 111 25.72 -4.72 0.21
CA ALA A 111 26.72 -4.39 1.23
C ALA A 111 26.57 -5.27 2.49
N ILE A 112 25.33 -5.65 2.86
CA ILE A 112 25.04 -6.47 4.05
C ILE A 112 25.21 -7.97 3.77
N LYS A 113 24.79 -8.45 2.60
CA LYS A 113 24.66 -9.90 2.28
C LYS A 113 25.64 -10.43 1.23
N GLY A 114 26.40 -9.55 0.59
CA GLY A 114 27.34 -9.89 -0.48
C GLY A 114 26.75 -9.73 -1.89
N GLU A 115 27.63 -9.87 -2.88
CA GLU A 115 27.34 -9.57 -4.30
C GLU A 115 26.25 -10.45 -4.94
N ASP A 116 25.92 -11.60 -4.35
CA ASP A 116 24.87 -12.50 -4.84
C ASP A 116 23.48 -12.13 -4.33
N ALA A 117 23.36 -11.17 -3.42
CA ALA A 117 22.08 -10.75 -2.88
C ALA A 117 21.24 -9.99 -3.92
N ARG A 118 19.98 -10.40 -4.08
CA ARG A 118 19.04 -9.83 -5.05
C ARG A 118 17.75 -9.41 -4.37
N LEU A 119 17.42 -8.13 -4.48
CA LEU A 119 16.12 -7.59 -4.10
C LEU A 119 15.15 -7.80 -5.27
N MET A 120 14.21 -8.73 -5.08
CA MET A 120 13.27 -9.19 -6.11
C MET A 120 12.03 -8.28 -6.24
N GLY A 121 12.01 -7.16 -5.52
CA GLY A 121 10.88 -6.25 -5.42
C GLY A 121 10.02 -6.47 -4.17
N ALA A 122 8.79 -5.98 -4.22
CA ALA A 122 7.85 -6.12 -3.12
C ALA A 122 7.36 -7.55 -3.00
N VAL A 123 7.10 -7.99 -1.77
CA VAL A 123 6.24 -9.16 -1.56
C VAL A 123 4.83 -8.86 -2.10
N ILE A 124 4.17 -9.87 -2.67
CA ILE A 124 2.75 -9.79 -3.04
C ILE A 124 1.91 -10.28 -1.85
N PRO A 125 1.37 -9.38 -0.99
CA PRO A 125 0.50 -9.76 0.10
C PRO A 125 -0.86 -10.28 -0.38
N ALA A 126 -1.55 -11.00 0.50
CA ALA A 126 -2.98 -11.24 0.37
C ALA A 126 -3.76 -10.08 1.00
N VAL A 127 -4.97 -9.84 0.50
CA VAL A 127 -5.93 -8.91 1.11
C VAL A 127 -6.58 -9.58 2.32
N VAL A 128 -7.00 -8.79 3.31
CA VAL A 128 -7.78 -9.28 4.45
C VAL A 128 -9.13 -9.83 3.97
N ASP A 129 -9.47 -11.05 4.38
CA ASP A 129 -10.72 -11.70 3.96
C ASP A 129 -11.95 -10.94 4.47
N GLY A 130 -12.92 -10.68 3.58
CA GLY A 130 -14.18 -10.02 3.93
C GLY A 130 -14.10 -8.51 4.15
N ASP A 131 -12.95 -7.89 3.90
CA ASP A 131 -12.72 -6.44 4.02
C ASP A 131 -11.95 -5.91 2.79
N ASN A 132 -12.04 -4.62 2.52
CA ASN A 132 -11.22 -3.96 1.50
C ASN A 132 -9.81 -3.60 2.00
N GLY A 133 -9.55 -3.79 3.30
CA GLY A 133 -8.24 -3.56 3.94
C GLY A 133 -7.92 -2.09 4.18
N PHE A 134 -8.79 -1.16 3.79
CA PHE A 134 -8.60 0.29 3.92
C PHE A 134 -9.38 0.86 5.10
N THR A 135 -8.66 1.44 6.05
CA THR A 135 -9.22 2.04 7.25
C THR A 135 -8.80 3.49 7.40
N ILE A 136 -9.68 4.29 8.01
CA ILE A 136 -9.36 5.62 8.51
C ILE A 136 -9.31 5.51 10.03
N GLU A 137 -8.25 5.98 10.64
CA GLU A 137 -7.93 5.79 12.04
C GLU A 137 -7.72 7.14 12.73
N GLY A 138 -7.91 7.13 14.05
CA GLY A 138 -7.88 8.33 14.88
C GLY A 138 -9.16 8.51 15.69
N LYS A 139 -9.26 9.63 16.40
CA LYS A 139 -10.33 9.90 17.38
C LYS A 139 -11.04 11.25 17.18
N SER A 140 -10.66 12.04 16.17
CA SER A 140 -11.24 13.37 15.94
C SER A 140 -12.62 13.31 15.28
N GLN A 141 -13.36 14.42 15.36
CA GLN A 141 -14.62 14.59 14.62
C GLN A 141 -14.42 14.34 13.12
N LEU A 142 -13.29 14.80 12.57
CA LEU A 142 -12.95 14.63 11.16
C LEU A 142 -12.84 13.15 10.76
N VAL A 143 -12.31 12.27 11.64
CA VAL A 143 -12.30 10.82 11.39
C VAL A 143 -13.71 10.27 11.25
N GLN A 144 -14.65 10.73 12.07
CA GLN A 144 -16.04 10.26 12.01
C GLN A 144 -16.74 10.74 10.75
N ILE A 145 -16.52 12.00 10.38
CA ILE A 145 -17.01 12.57 9.11
C ILE A 145 -16.49 11.75 7.93
N LEU A 146 -15.18 11.51 7.85
CA LEU A 146 -14.59 10.74 6.74
C LEU A 146 -15.08 9.29 6.68
N LYS A 147 -15.37 8.67 7.84
CA LYS A 147 -15.96 7.33 7.87
C LYS A 147 -17.41 7.33 7.39
N GLY A 148 -18.20 8.33 7.78
CA GLY A 148 -19.63 8.44 7.46
C GLY A 148 -19.92 8.89 6.03
N THR A 149 -19.02 9.66 5.42
CA THR A 149 -19.18 10.28 4.08
C THR A 149 -18.53 9.49 2.95
N ARG A 150 -18.03 8.29 3.26
CA ARG A 150 -17.35 7.40 2.31
C ARG A 150 -18.30 6.99 1.18
N ALA A 151 -18.06 7.49 -0.02
CA ALA A 151 -18.85 7.16 -1.21
C ALA A 151 -18.33 5.89 -1.90
N SER A 152 -17.01 5.77 -2.07
CA SER A 152 -16.39 4.54 -2.60
C SER A 152 -14.96 4.38 -2.13
N VAL A 153 -14.53 3.14 -1.94
CA VAL A 153 -13.15 2.80 -1.62
C VAL A 153 -12.82 1.49 -2.31
N GLY A 154 -11.75 1.48 -3.10
CA GLY A 154 -11.28 0.24 -3.73
C GLY A 154 -10.73 -0.78 -2.73
N THR A 155 -10.27 -1.90 -3.24
CA THR A 155 -9.55 -2.89 -2.43
C THR A 155 -8.08 -2.51 -2.34
N THR A 156 -7.50 -2.68 -1.15
CA THR A 156 -6.08 -2.45 -0.89
C THR A 156 -5.22 -3.16 -1.95
N PRO A 157 -4.33 -2.44 -2.67
CA PRO A 157 -3.61 -3.00 -3.79
C PRO A 157 -2.52 -3.97 -3.32
N THR A 158 -2.47 -5.17 -3.92
CA THR A 158 -1.45 -6.19 -3.60
C THR A 158 -0.13 -6.00 -4.35
N MET A 159 -0.12 -5.12 -5.35
CA MET A 159 1.07 -4.81 -6.14
C MET A 159 1.61 -3.43 -5.74
N SER A 160 2.92 -3.33 -5.52
CA SER A 160 3.59 -2.05 -5.28
C SER A 160 3.34 -1.06 -6.42
N ASN A 161 3.24 0.21 -6.07
CA ASN A 161 3.02 1.36 -6.96
C ASN A 161 1.71 1.27 -7.76
N THR A 162 0.80 0.37 -7.40
CA THR A 162 -0.55 0.32 -7.94
C THR A 162 -1.46 1.25 -7.15
N LYS A 163 -2.33 1.96 -7.85
CA LYS A 163 -3.21 2.98 -7.29
C LYS A 163 -4.54 2.36 -6.84
N ILE A 164 -5.07 2.87 -5.72
CA ILE A 164 -6.45 2.65 -5.29
C ILE A 164 -7.16 4.00 -5.23
N ALA A 165 -8.38 4.04 -5.75
CA ALA A 165 -9.25 5.20 -5.70
C ALA A 165 -10.11 5.19 -4.44
N THR A 166 -10.24 6.38 -3.83
CA THR A 166 -11.07 6.63 -2.66
C THR A 166 -11.85 7.91 -2.89
N SER A 167 -13.17 7.88 -2.68
CA SER A 167 -14.05 9.03 -2.81
C SER A 167 -14.96 9.22 -1.59
N PHE A 168 -15.23 10.48 -1.29
CA PHE A 168 -16.09 10.93 -0.20
C PHE A 168 -17.03 12.01 -0.72
N GLN A 169 -18.26 12.00 -0.23
CA GLN A 169 -19.27 12.98 -0.54
C GLN A 169 -19.79 13.59 0.75
N PHE A 170 -19.63 14.90 0.87
CA PHE A 170 -19.92 15.66 2.08
C PHE A 170 -21.17 16.51 1.87
N ASN A 171 -21.99 16.62 2.91
CA ASN A 171 -23.03 17.65 2.97
C ASN A 171 -22.42 19.04 3.26
N GLU A 172 -23.25 20.08 3.34
CA GLU A 172 -22.83 21.44 3.61
C GLU A 172 -21.98 21.60 4.89
N GLU A 173 -22.43 21.03 6.02
CA GLU A 173 -21.76 21.18 7.32
C GLU A 173 -20.41 20.47 7.31
N GLU A 174 -20.39 19.24 6.83
CA GLU A 174 -19.18 18.42 6.74
C GLU A 174 -18.15 19.00 5.78
N ALA A 175 -18.61 19.57 4.66
CA ALA A 175 -17.74 20.21 3.67
C ALA A 175 -17.02 21.43 4.27
N LYS A 176 -17.73 22.26 5.06
CA LYS A 176 -17.11 23.41 5.75
C LYS A 176 -16.05 22.97 6.75
N ILE A 177 -16.35 21.96 7.58
CA ILE A 177 -15.37 21.42 8.55
C ILE A 177 -14.11 20.90 7.85
N LEU A 178 -14.27 20.15 6.76
CA LEU A 178 -13.12 19.64 6.01
C LEU A 178 -12.36 20.78 5.29
N ALA A 179 -13.06 21.75 4.70
CA ALA A 179 -12.44 22.89 4.04
C ALA A 179 -11.58 23.71 5.01
N ASP A 180 -12.09 23.98 6.21
CA ASP A 180 -11.36 24.69 7.27
C ASP A 180 -10.12 23.89 7.71
N ALA A 181 -10.27 22.58 7.93
CA ALA A 181 -9.16 21.70 8.29
C ALA A 181 -8.05 21.67 7.22
N LEU A 182 -8.42 21.62 5.94
CA LEU A 182 -7.48 21.64 4.81
C LEU A 182 -6.78 23.00 4.65
N LYS A 183 -7.52 24.10 4.82
CA LYS A 183 -7.00 25.45 4.64
C LYS A 183 -5.96 25.83 5.69
N ASP A 184 -6.22 25.49 6.95
CA ASP A 184 -5.35 25.83 8.06
C ASP A 184 -4.23 24.80 8.27
N ASN A 185 -4.20 23.74 7.45
CA ASN A 185 -3.35 22.57 7.65
C ASN A 185 -3.42 22.10 9.12
N GLY A 186 -4.65 22.08 9.64
CA GLY A 186 -4.92 22.16 11.07
C GLY A 186 -4.45 20.93 11.85
N ASP A 187 -4.32 21.08 13.17
CA ASP A 187 -4.01 19.96 14.08
C ASP A 187 -5.01 18.80 13.98
N ASP A 188 -6.23 19.06 13.49
CA ASP A 188 -7.22 18.02 13.21
C ASP A 188 -6.77 17.02 12.15
N LEU A 189 -6.04 17.46 11.11
CA LEU A 189 -5.48 16.56 10.09
C LEU A 189 -4.41 15.64 10.67
N LYS A 190 -3.64 16.12 11.66
CA LYS A 190 -2.64 15.32 12.37
C LYS A 190 -3.26 14.21 13.22
N ASN A 191 -4.57 14.27 13.47
CA ASN A 191 -5.32 13.24 14.18
C ASN A 191 -6.03 12.24 13.25
N VAL A 192 -5.85 12.36 11.93
CA VAL A 192 -6.40 11.45 10.93
C VAL A 192 -5.27 10.63 10.32
N SER A 193 -5.37 9.31 10.41
CA SER A 193 -4.47 8.39 9.73
C SER A 193 -5.21 7.54 8.72
N ILE A 194 -4.55 7.26 7.61
CA ILE A 194 -5.00 6.29 6.61
C ILE A 194 -4.19 5.02 6.79
N SER A 195 -4.88 3.89 6.84
CA SER A 195 -4.27 2.58 7.06
C SER A 195 -4.67 1.58 5.97
N MET A 196 -3.70 0.79 5.51
CA MET A 196 -3.87 -0.35 4.61
C MET A 196 -3.41 -1.63 5.30
N ARG A 197 -4.25 -2.67 5.28
CA ARG A 197 -4.00 -3.94 5.98
C ARG A 197 -3.78 -5.07 4.99
N TYR A 198 -2.78 -5.88 5.29
CA TYR A 198 -2.27 -6.95 4.45
C TYR A 198 -2.07 -8.23 5.24
N ILE A 199 -2.20 -9.38 4.58
CA ILE A 199 -1.81 -10.67 5.13
C ILE A 199 -0.56 -11.17 4.41
N LEU A 200 0.50 -11.39 5.16
CA LEU A 200 1.78 -11.90 4.67
C LEU A 200 1.96 -13.36 5.08
N ASN A 201 2.48 -14.18 4.15
CA ASN A 201 2.74 -15.59 4.39
C ASN A 201 4.24 -15.81 4.69
N PHE A 202 4.53 -16.25 5.90
CA PHE A 202 5.86 -16.58 6.38
C PHE A 202 6.00 -18.08 6.65
N ARG A 203 7.25 -18.54 6.74
CA ARG A 203 7.63 -19.87 7.23
C ARG A 203 8.72 -19.75 8.29
N LYS A 204 8.53 -20.42 9.43
CA LYS A 204 9.43 -20.33 10.59
C LYS A 204 10.75 -21.09 10.42
N ASN A 205 10.78 -22.11 9.58
CA ASN A 205 11.94 -23.00 9.42
C ASN A 205 11.92 -23.73 8.06
N GLU A 206 12.97 -24.51 7.80
CA GLU A 206 13.08 -25.38 6.63
C GLU A 206 11.96 -26.44 6.59
N THR A 207 11.42 -26.84 7.75
CA THR A 207 10.29 -27.81 7.83
C THR A 207 8.95 -27.22 7.38
N GLY A 208 8.88 -25.91 7.12
CA GLY A 208 7.80 -25.31 6.32
C GLY A 208 6.50 -24.98 7.05
N MET A 209 6.49 -24.87 8.39
CA MET A 209 5.29 -24.45 9.12
C MET A 209 4.88 -23.04 8.69
N ARG A 210 3.69 -22.92 8.09
CA ARG A 210 3.15 -21.65 7.62
C ARG A 210 2.69 -20.79 8.79
N CYS A 211 3.08 -19.53 8.77
CA CYS A 211 2.63 -18.51 9.69
C CYS A 211 2.10 -17.34 8.87
N ARG A 212 0.84 -16.97 9.09
CA ARG A 212 0.27 -15.74 8.54
C ARG A 212 0.44 -14.62 9.55
N ARG A 213 0.92 -13.47 9.10
CA ARG A 213 1.03 -12.25 9.93
C ARG A 213 0.28 -11.12 9.22
N GLU A 214 -0.48 -10.35 10.00
CA GLU A 214 -1.05 -9.09 9.54
C GLU A 214 0.05 -8.03 9.48
N HIS A 215 0.05 -7.23 8.42
CA HIS A 215 0.95 -6.10 8.24
C HIS A 215 0.11 -4.88 7.90
N THR A 216 0.32 -3.80 8.64
CA THR A 216 -0.44 -2.56 8.49
C THR A 216 0.49 -1.45 8.07
N LEU A 217 0.13 -0.78 6.98
CA LEU A 217 0.72 0.48 6.57
C LEU A 217 -0.14 1.61 7.04
N THR A 218 0.41 2.50 7.85
CA THR A 218 -0.30 3.67 8.37
C THR A 218 0.47 4.92 7.98
N LYS A 219 -0.25 5.92 7.46
CA LYS A 219 0.30 7.24 7.21
C LYS A 219 -0.66 8.31 7.66
N ASN A 220 -0.13 9.37 8.26
CA ASN A 220 -0.93 10.49 8.69
C ASN A 220 -1.43 11.30 7.48
N LEU A 221 -2.69 11.75 7.50
CA LEU A 221 -3.26 12.53 6.40
C LEU A 221 -2.56 13.89 6.24
N TYR A 222 -2.18 14.54 7.34
CA TYR A 222 -1.35 15.75 7.31
C TYR A 222 -0.04 15.46 6.57
N GLU A 223 0.66 14.37 6.90
CA GLU A 223 1.91 14.03 6.21
C GLU A 223 1.69 13.74 4.72
N LEU A 224 0.61 13.05 4.36
CA LEU A 224 0.27 12.76 2.96
C LEU A 224 0.03 14.04 2.15
N LEU A 225 -0.68 15.01 2.73
CA LEU A 225 -0.98 16.28 2.06
C LEU A 225 0.26 17.18 1.92
N ASN A 226 1.23 17.05 2.83
CA ASN A 226 2.44 17.89 2.86
C ASN A 226 3.68 17.17 2.29
N GLN A 227 3.56 15.95 1.75
CA GLN A 227 4.67 15.17 1.21
C GLN A 227 5.33 15.77 -0.05
N ILE A 228 4.72 16.79 -0.66
CA ILE A 228 5.13 17.39 -1.95
C ILE A 228 5.37 18.91 -1.83
N LEU A 229 5.28 19.49 -0.63
CA LEU A 229 5.62 20.90 -0.37
C LEU A 229 7.09 21.08 0.03
#